data_AF-A0A9J6CXI8-F1
#
_entry.id   AF-A0A9J6CXI8-F1
#
_cell.length_a   1.000
_cell.length_b   1.000
_cell.length_c   1.000
_cell.angle_alpha   90.00
_cell.angle_beta   90.00
_cell.angle_gamma   90.00
#
_symmetry.space_group_name_H-M   'P 1'
#
loop_
_entity.id
_entity.type
_entity.pdbx_description
1 polymer ?
#
loop_
_entity_poly.entity_id
_entity_poly.type
_entity_poly.pdbx_seq_one_letter_code
_entity_poly.pdbx_strand_id
1 'polypeptide(L)'
;MPAIQSKNAWSNGPSKSVGCSTDDPGQTSKAATTQPASHTKQGGKTRNRSTSRTRGGHSRSSLRSRTQPPPRPEDNQETGINAKLVGYTTFNTTVAEGFNPYTALILHRNLTANVIDIAIEDIAYNFVEILPKKKTYPTLYIPNAYNPPNNRGIVASKLIVKAQKLARSSPVIIAGDFNAHHPAWGFKSFGKKPMDNLTRAGLNPPYRPE
;
A
#
# COMPACT_ATOMS: atom_id res chain seq x y z
N MET A 1 18.19 21.77 34.43
CA MET A 1 17.48 20.94 33.44
C MET A 1 16.20 20.44 34.11
N PRO A 2 15.05 21.12 33.97
CA PRO A 2 13.84 20.71 34.68
C PRO A 2 13.15 19.54 33.97
N ALA A 3 12.74 18.55 34.76
CA ALA A 3 11.99 17.38 34.34
C ALA A 3 10.53 17.77 34.06
N ILE A 4 10.05 17.42 32.86
CA ILE A 4 8.63 17.57 32.49
C ILE A 4 7.90 16.31 32.95
N GLN A 5 7.08 16.45 34.00
CA GLN A 5 6.12 15.43 34.42
C GLN A 5 4.85 15.58 33.56
N SER A 6 4.58 14.62 32.67
CA SER A 6 3.28 14.50 32.00
C SER A 6 2.35 13.61 32.84
N LYS A 7 1.35 14.23 33.48
CA LYS A 7 0.20 13.55 34.08
C LYS A 7 -0.88 13.39 33.01
N ASN A 8 -1.09 12.18 32.51
CA ASN A 8 -2.29 11.85 31.74
C ASN A 8 -3.18 10.95 32.60
N ALA A 9 -4.22 11.56 33.14
CA ALA A 9 -5.34 10.88 33.78
C ALA A 9 -6.35 10.50 32.69
N TRP A 10 -6.51 9.22 32.41
CA TRP A 10 -7.67 8.68 31.70
C TRP A 10 -8.54 7.94 32.71
N SER A 11 -9.72 8.52 32.97
CA SER A 11 -10.78 7.95 33.76
C SER A 11 -11.50 6.86 32.96
N ASN A 12 -11.50 5.63 33.48
CA ASN A 12 -12.31 4.52 33.01
C ASN A 12 -13.80 4.83 33.25
N GLY A 13 -14.58 5.00 32.19
CA GLY A 13 -16.04 4.99 32.24
C GLY A 13 -16.60 3.56 32.22
N PRO A 14 -17.69 3.25 32.94
CA PRO A 14 -18.18 1.88 33.09
C PRO A 14 -18.88 1.35 31.84
N SER A 15 -18.53 0.11 31.48
CA SER A 15 -19.18 -0.74 30.49
C SER A 15 -20.66 -0.98 30.82
N LYS A 16 -21.57 -0.56 29.95
CA LYS A 16 -22.96 -1.00 29.97
C LYS A 16 -23.13 -2.20 29.04
N SER A 17 -23.45 -3.34 29.65
CA SER A 17 -24.03 -4.50 28.99
C SER A 17 -25.44 -4.15 28.50
N VAL A 18 -25.74 -4.45 27.23
CA VAL A 18 -27.10 -4.41 26.70
C VAL A 18 -27.40 -5.78 26.11
N GLY A 19 -28.49 -6.35 26.64
CA GLY A 19 -28.92 -7.71 26.47
C GLY A 19 -29.59 -8.01 25.14
N CYS A 20 -29.73 -9.32 24.95
CA CYS A 20 -30.52 -10.01 23.95
C CYS A 20 -32.00 -9.60 24.07
N SER A 21 -32.64 -9.26 22.95
CA SER A 21 -34.10 -9.29 22.81
C SER A 21 -34.45 -9.85 21.44
N THR A 22 -35.18 -10.96 21.47
CA THR A 22 -35.87 -11.57 20.34
C THR A 22 -37.17 -10.82 20.03
N ASP A 23 -37.67 -11.07 18.83
CA ASP A 23 -39.05 -10.88 18.34
C ASP A 23 -39.48 -9.47 17.93
N ASP A 24 -39.74 -9.27 16.62
CA ASP A 24 -41.11 -9.12 16.07
C ASP A 24 -41.08 -8.88 14.53
N PRO A 25 -41.84 -9.64 13.69
CA PRO A 25 -42.03 -9.33 12.28
C PRO A 25 -43.36 -8.59 12.06
N GLY A 26 -43.30 -7.31 11.68
CA GLY A 26 -44.51 -6.50 11.49
C GLY A 26 -44.37 -5.44 10.39
N GLN A 27 -45.08 -5.68 9.30
CA GLN A 27 -45.46 -4.79 8.19
C GLN A 27 -45.52 -3.28 8.50
N THR A 28 -45.15 -2.44 7.53
CA THR A 28 -46.12 -1.62 6.77
C THR A 28 -45.46 -0.69 5.73
N SER A 29 -46.21 -0.48 4.67
CA SER A 29 -45.99 0.31 3.47
C SER A 29 -46.00 1.83 3.69
N LYS A 30 -45.35 2.58 2.77
CA LYS A 30 -45.74 3.90 2.18
C LYS A 30 -44.59 4.40 1.29
N ALA A 31 -44.74 4.42 -0.03
CA ALA A 31 -45.38 5.47 -0.85
C ALA A 31 -44.47 6.69 -1.12
N ALA A 32 -43.99 6.73 -2.37
CA ALA A 32 -43.81 7.86 -3.29
C ALA A 32 -43.27 9.21 -2.78
N THR A 33 -42.26 9.74 -3.47
CA THR A 33 -42.29 11.12 -4.02
C THR A 33 -41.33 11.22 -5.21
N THR A 34 -41.93 11.32 -6.38
CA THR A 34 -41.39 11.85 -7.64
C THR A 34 -41.12 13.34 -7.48
N GLN A 35 -40.00 13.87 -7.99
CA GLN A 35 -40.00 15.12 -8.78
C GLN A 35 -38.85 15.17 -9.81
N PRO A 36 -39.05 15.87 -10.94
CA PRO A 36 -38.15 15.91 -12.11
C PRO A 36 -37.43 17.27 -12.27
N ALA A 37 -36.45 17.32 -13.19
CA ALA A 37 -36.09 18.46 -14.08
C ALA A 37 -34.60 18.37 -14.46
N SER A 38 -34.25 17.95 -15.69
CA SER A 38 -34.07 18.81 -16.87
C SER A 38 -33.04 19.93 -16.69
N HIS A 39 -31.82 19.73 -17.20
CA HIS A 39 -31.03 20.84 -17.74
C HIS A 39 -30.23 20.42 -18.97
N THR A 40 -30.81 20.79 -20.11
CA THR A 40 -30.22 20.89 -21.44
C THR A 40 -29.14 21.97 -21.45
N LYS A 41 -27.92 21.64 -21.91
CA LYS A 41 -27.07 22.61 -22.62
C LYS A 41 -26.45 21.97 -23.85
N GLN A 42 -27.09 22.29 -24.97
CA GLN A 42 -26.51 22.27 -26.31
C GLN A 42 -25.43 23.37 -26.41
N GLY A 43 -24.44 23.16 -27.28
CA GLY A 43 -23.76 24.27 -27.95
C GLY A 43 -22.24 24.19 -27.92
N GLY A 44 -21.64 23.88 -29.07
CA GLY A 44 -20.19 24.03 -29.26
C GLY A 44 -19.56 23.22 -30.38
N LYS A 45 -20.15 23.22 -31.59
CA LYS A 45 -19.44 22.78 -32.81
C LYS A 45 -18.46 23.87 -33.22
N THR A 46 -17.17 23.67 -32.96
CA THR A 46 -16.11 24.49 -33.57
C THR A 46 -15.49 23.73 -34.75
N ARG A 47 -15.65 24.34 -35.93
CA ARG A 47 -15.19 23.88 -37.24
C ARG A 47 -13.67 23.90 -37.35
N ASN A 48 -13.17 22.89 -38.06
CA ASN A 48 -12.11 22.88 -39.07
C ASN A 48 -11.08 24.02 -39.08
N ARG A 49 -9.80 23.64 -39.01
CA ARG A 49 -8.81 24.17 -39.95
C ARG A 49 -7.73 23.13 -40.24
N SER A 50 -7.90 22.46 -41.37
CA SER A 50 -6.84 21.70 -42.03
C SER A 50 -5.83 22.68 -42.61
N THR A 51 -4.62 22.71 -42.06
CA THR A 51 -3.45 23.31 -42.72
C THR A 51 -2.57 22.20 -43.26
N SER A 52 -2.62 22.09 -44.58
CA SER A 52 -1.66 21.39 -45.43
C SER A 52 -0.30 22.11 -45.43
N ARG A 53 0.72 21.37 -45.89
CA ARG A 53 2.14 21.76 -46.11
C ARG A 53 3.01 21.58 -44.85
N THR A 54 4.18 20.94 -44.90
CA THR A 54 5.17 20.89 -45.99
C THR A 54 6.03 19.63 -45.86
N ARG A 55 6.26 18.93 -46.97
CA ARG A 55 7.27 17.87 -47.09
C ARG A 55 8.66 18.50 -46.97
N GLY A 56 9.27 18.38 -45.80
CA GLY A 56 10.70 18.63 -45.58
C GLY A 56 11.37 17.31 -45.22
N GLY A 57 11.99 16.66 -46.22
CA GLY A 57 12.81 15.48 -46.00
C GLY A 57 14.03 15.86 -45.18
N HIS A 58 14.07 15.43 -43.92
CA HIS A 58 15.29 15.40 -43.12
C HIS A 58 15.56 13.95 -42.81
N SER A 59 16.67 13.47 -43.40
CA SER A 59 17.28 12.17 -43.13
C SER A 59 17.57 12.10 -41.63
N ARG A 60 16.63 11.52 -40.88
CA ARG A 60 16.77 11.27 -39.45
C ARG A 60 17.66 10.05 -39.32
N SER A 61 18.94 10.30 -39.06
CA SER A 61 19.85 9.33 -38.48
C SER A 61 19.13 8.62 -37.33
N SER A 62 18.96 7.32 -37.51
CA SER A 62 18.32 6.41 -36.57
C SER A 62 19.18 6.33 -35.31
N LEU A 63 19.04 7.34 -34.44
CA LEU A 63 19.40 7.25 -33.04
C LEU A 63 18.44 6.24 -32.44
N ARG A 64 18.84 4.97 -32.51
CA ARG A 64 18.26 3.87 -31.75
C ARG A 64 18.17 4.32 -30.31
N SER A 65 16.99 4.79 -29.91
CA SER A 65 16.68 5.05 -28.52
C SER A 65 16.92 3.74 -27.79
N ARG A 66 18.04 3.65 -27.07
CA ARG A 66 18.34 2.56 -26.16
C ARG A 66 17.12 2.44 -25.25
N THR A 67 16.31 1.42 -25.47
CA THR A 67 15.16 1.11 -24.62
C THR A 67 15.77 0.73 -23.28
N GLN A 68 15.91 1.72 -22.40
CA GLN A 68 16.25 1.47 -21.01
C GLN A 68 15.19 0.48 -20.50
N PRO A 69 15.59 -0.65 -19.89
CA PRO A 69 14.64 -1.58 -19.32
C PRO A 69 13.74 -0.82 -18.35
N PRO A 70 12.45 -1.20 -18.25
CA PRO A 70 11.53 -0.51 -17.35
C PRO A 70 12.13 -0.47 -15.94
N PRO A 71 12.13 0.70 -15.27
CA PRO A 71 12.71 0.82 -13.94
C PRO A 71 12.00 -0.14 -12.99
N ARG A 72 12.79 -0.88 -12.21
CA ARG A 72 12.28 -1.79 -11.19
C ARG A 72 11.80 -0.98 -9.98
N PRO A 73 10.83 -1.47 -9.20
CA PRO A 73 10.50 -0.89 -7.90
C PRO A 73 11.75 -0.87 -7.01
N GLU A 74 11.98 0.25 -6.32
CA GLU A 74 13.06 0.43 -5.34
C GLU A 74 12.44 0.65 -3.96
N ASP A 75 12.89 -0.13 -2.98
CA ASP A 75 12.44 -0.02 -1.58
C ASP A 75 13.50 0.74 -0.78
N ASN A 76 13.20 1.99 -0.39
CA ASN A 76 14.06 2.80 0.47
C ASN A 76 13.46 2.87 1.90
N GLN A 77 14.30 2.66 2.90
CA GLN A 77 13.92 2.77 4.32
C GLN A 77 14.84 3.75 5.06
N GLU A 78 14.38 4.27 6.20
CA GLU A 78 15.10 5.23 7.05
C GLU A 78 15.55 6.52 6.32
N THR A 79 14.74 7.02 5.38
CA THR A 79 15.16 8.16 4.54
C THR A 79 15.36 9.46 5.31
N GLY A 80 14.83 9.56 6.55
CA GLY A 80 14.93 10.74 7.43
C GLY A 80 14.26 12.02 6.88
N ILE A 81 13.81 11.98 5.63
CA ILE A 81 13.22 13.03 4.83
C ILE A 81 12.16 12.36 3.94
N ASN A 82 11.07 13.07 3.63
CA ASN A 82 10.10 12.63 2.63
C ASN A 82 10.80 12.39 1.29
N ALA A 83 10.93 11.12 0.90
CA ALA A 83 11.55 10.75 -0.36
C ALA A 83 10.73 11.32 -1.52
N LYS A 84 11.42 11.89 -2.51
CA LYS A 84 10.82 12.39 -3.76
C LYS A 84 11.72 12.00 -4.92
N LEU A 85 11.12 11.38 -5.93
CA LEU A 85 11.80 11.02 -7.17
C LEU A 85 10.97 11.48 -8.36
N VAL A 86 11.59 12.23 -9.27
CA VAL A 86 10.90 12.80 -10.44
C VAL A 86 10.40 11.68 -11.35
N GLY A 87 9.12 11.72 -11.71
CA GLY A 87 8.49 10.68 -12.52
C GLY A 87 7.87 9.54 -11.70
N TYR A 88 7.93 9.64 -10.37
CA TYR A 88 7.40 8.63 -9.46
C TYR A 88 6.45 9.25 -8.44
N THR A 89 5.52 8.44 -7.97
CA THR A 89 4.64 8.70 -6.85
C THR A 89 5.24 8.02 -5.62
N THR A 90 5.36 8.75 -4.52
CA THR A 90 5.92 8.22 -3.27
C THR A 90 4.83 8.12 -2.20
N PHE A 91 4.76 6.96 -1.56
CA PHE A 91 3.95 6.69 -0.38
C PHE A 91 4.89 6.63 0.83
N ASN A 92 4.72 7.53 1.80
CA ASN A 92 5.55 7.61 3.00
C ASN A 92 4.68 7.31 4.22
N THR A 93 5.20 6.56 5.19
CA THR A 93 4.52 6.28 6.46
C THR A 93 5.40 6.60 7.66
N THR A 94 4.80 7.21 8.69
CA THR A 94 5.37 7.50 10.00
C THR A 94 4.67 6.64 11.08
N VAL A 95 5.39 6.19 12.11
CA VAL A 95 4.85 5.30 13.18
C VAL A 95 4.24 6.08 14.34
N ALA A 96 4.67 7.33 14.53
CA ALA A 96 4.21 8.21 15.58
C ALA A 96 4.24 9.65 15.06
N GLU A 97 3.70 10.60 15.84
CA GLU A 97 3.68 12.06 15.58
C GLU A 97 5.09 12.71 15.53
N GLY A 98 6.13 11.95 15.21
CA GLY A 98 7.49 12.41 14.94
C GLY A 98 7.75 12.50 13.43
N PHE A 99 8.38 13.58 13.01
CA PHE A 99 8.47 14.07 11.62
C PHE A 99 9.16 13.16 10.59
N ASN A 100 9.74 12.02 10.97
CA ASN A 100 10.60 11.24 10.08
C ASN A 100 9.90 9.98 9.55
N PRO A 101 9.70 9.85 8.23
CA PRO A 101 9.13 8.65 7.64
C PRO A 101 10.08 7.47 7.83
N TYR A 102 9.52 6.35 8.29
CA TYR A 102 10.28 5.11 8.50
C TYR A 102 10.33 4.27 7.22
N THR A 103 9.27 4.33 6.41
CA THR A 103 9.16 3.59 5.16
C THR A 103 8.73 4.51 4.02
N ALA A 104 9.31 4.29 2.85
CA ALA A 104 8.89 4.89 1.60
C ALA A 104 8.70 3.80 0.54
N LEU A 105 7.58 3.85 -0.19
CA LEU A 105 7.37 3.06 -1.39
C LEU A 105 7.28 4.00 -2.59
N ILE A 106 8.16 3.82 -3.58
CA ILE A 106 8.27 4.70 -4.74
C ILE A 106 7.80 3.95 -5.99
N LEU A 107 6.69 4.37 -6.58
CA LEU A 107 6.10 3.74 -7.77
C LEU A 107 6.18 4.67 -8.97
N HIS A 108 6.44 4.13 -10.16
CA HIS A 108 6.46 4.95 -11.37
C HIS A 108 5.08 5.57 -11.64
N ARG A 109 5.02 6.86 -12.01
CA ARG A 109 3.75 7.63 -12.16
C ARG A 109 2.74 7.06 -13.16
N ASN A 110 3.18 6.18 -14.05
CA ASN A 110 2.32 5.51 -15.05
C ASN A 110 1.65 4.23 -14.51
N LEU A 111 1.81 3.92 -13.22
CA LEU A 111 1.12 2.84 -12.53
C LEU A 111 -0.04 3.42 -11.75
N THR A 112 -1.21 2.75 -11.82
CA THR A 112 -2.34 3.08 -10.97
C THR A 112 -2.24 2.24 -9.70
N ALA A 113 -2.31 2.89 -8.55
CA ALA A 113 -2.09 2.26 -7.26
C ALA A 113 -3.15 2.74 -6.24
N ASN A 114 -3.68 1.80 -5.45
CA ASN A 114 -4.55 2.09 -4.32
C ASN A 114 -3.77 1.84 -3.03
N VAL A 115 -3.81 2.80 -2.10
CA VAL A 115 -3.26 2.61 -0.75
C VAL A 115 -4.31 1.89 0.09
N ILE A 116 -3.89 0.85 0.80
CA ILE A 116 -4.74 0.06 1.69
C ILE A 116 -4.27 0.27 3.12
N ASP A 117 -5.14 0.81 3.98
CA ASP A 117 -4.93 0.82 5.42
C ASP A 117 -5.56 -0.43 6.04
N ILE A 118 -4.75 -1.17 6.79
CA ILE A 118 -5.16 -2.39 7.49
C ILE A 118 -5.14 -2.24 9.01
N ALA A 119 -4.94 -1.00 9.50
CA ALA A 119 -4.93 -0.62 10.91
C ALA A 119 -4.09 -1.59 11.76
N ILE A 120 -2.78 -1.66 11.46
CA ILE A 120 -1.81 -2.35 12.31
C ILE A 120 -1.02 -1.30 13.06
N GLU A 121 -1.16 -1.32 14.38
CA GLU A 121 -0.41 -0.47 15.31
C GLU A 121 1.04 -0.97 15.47
N ASP A 122 1.91 -0.09 15.98
CA ASP A 122 3.30 -0.39 16.35
C ASP A 122 4.23 -0.86 15.21
N ILE A 123 3.88 -0.59 13.95
CA ILE A 123 4.74 -0.88 12.80
C ILE A 123 4.64 0.21 11.73
N ALA A 124 5.78 0.58 11.14
CA ALA A 124 5.79 1.44 9.97
C ALA A 124 5.49 0.60 8.75
N TYR A 125 4.44 0.92 7.99
CA TYR A 125 4.19 0.19 6.75
C TYR A 125 3.52 1.04 5.68
N ASN A 126 3.80 0.72 4.43
CA ASN A 126 3.01 1.11 3.27
C ASN A 126 2.41 -0.17 2.70
N PHE A 127 1.10 -0.18 2.44
CA PHE A 127 0.48 -1.29 1.74
C PHE A 127 -0.26 -0.79 0.52
N VAL A 128 0.20 -1.23 -0.66
CA VAL A 128 -0.31 -0.74 -1.94
C VAL A 128 -0.77 -1.89 -2.83
N GLU A 129 -1.90 -1.68 -3.47
CA GLU A 129 -2.46 -2.50 -4.52
C GLU A 129 -2.19 -1.83 -5.88
N ILE A 130 -1.40 -2.47 -6.73
CA ILE A 130 -1.10 -1.99 -8.08
C ILE A 130 -2.10 -2.59 -9.06
N LEU A 131 -2.91 -1.73 -9.67
CA LEU A 131 -3.89 -2.11 -10.66
C LEU A 131 -3.24 -2.34 -12.03
N PRO A 132 -3.59 -3.45 -12.72
CA PRO A 132 -3.02 -3.77 -14.01
C PRO A 132 -3.59 -2.87 -15.11
N LYS A 133 -2.78 -2.53 -16.12
CA LYS A 133 -3.23 -1.76 -17.28
C LYS A 133 -4.21 -2.52 -18.18
N LYS A 134 -4.12 -3.85 -18.19
CA LYS A 134 -5.03 -4.74 -18.94
C LYS A 134 -5.76 -5.63 -17.95
N LYS A 135 -7.07 -5.83 -18.17
CA LYS A 135 -7.94 -6.68 -17.33
C LYS A 135 -7.52 -8.15 -17.27
N THR A 136 -6.66 -8.60 -18.19
CA THR A 136 -6.16 -9.98 -18.24
C THR A 136 -5.05 -10.27 -17.24
N TYR A 137 -4.36 -9.25 -16.74
CA TYR A 137 -3.31 -9.43 -15.75
C TYR A 137 -3.92 -9.35 -14.34
N PRO A 138 -3.39 -10.11 -13.37
CA PRO A 138 -3.81 -9.98 -11.99
C PRO A 138 -3.30 -8.66 -11.40
N THR A 139 -4.00 -8.19 -10.37
CA THR A 139 -3.54 -7.13 -9.48
C THR A 139 -2.34 -7.60 -8.66
N LEU A 140 -1.44 -6.68 -8.30
CA LEU A 140 -0.26 -6.98 -7.48
C LEU A 140 -0.35 -6.25 -6.14
N TYR A 141 -0.10 -6.97 -5.05
CA TYR A 141 -0.12 -6.42 -3.69
C TYR A 141 1.30 -6.29 -3.15
N ILE A 142 1.65 -5.12 -2.59
CA ILE A 142 2.99 -4.84 -2.05
C ILE A 142 2.88 -4.25 -0.64
N PRO A 143 2.96 -5.07 0.42
CA PRO A 143 3.26 -4.59 1.76
C PRO A 143 4.77 -4.32 1.90
N ASN A 144 5.15 -3.06 2.13
CA ASN A 144 6.50 -2.64 2.53
C ASN A 144 6.48 -2.24 4.01
N ALA A 145 7.29 -2.86 4.85
CA ALA A 145 7.31 -2.60 6.29
C ALA A 145 8.71 -2.40 6.84
N TYR A 146 8.80 -1.57 7.87
CA TYR A 146 9.99 -1.49 8.72
C TYR A 146 9.59 -1.93 10.12
N ASN A 147 10.22 -3.00 10.59
CA ASN A 147 10.05 -3.51 11.94
C ASN A 147 11.25 -3.08 12.79
N PRO A 148 11.08 -2.25 13.83
CA PRO A 148 12.21 -1.80 14.65
C PRO A 148 12.97 -2.96 15.32
N PRO A 149 14.28 -2.82 15.59
CA PRO A 149 15.09 -3.86 16.23
C PRO A 149 14.56 -4.26 17.62
N ASN A 150 13.89 -3.35 18.33
CA ASN A 150 13.34 -3.59 19.66
C ASN A 150 11.93 -4.18 19.65
N ASN A 151 11.26 -4.26 18.49
CA ASN A 151 9.93 -4.85 18.38
C ASN A 151 10.03 -6.38 18.22
N ARG A 152 9.16 -7.12 18.93
CA ARG A 152 9.22 -8.58 19.14
C ARG A 152 8.81 -9.43 17.91
N GLY A 153 8.80 -8.87 16.69
CA GLY A 153 8.57 -9.62 15.43
C GLY A 153 7.12 -10.07 15.17
N ILE A 154 6.28 -10.17 16.21
CA ILE A 154 4.86 -10.57 16.11
C ILE A 154 4.07 -9.65 15.16
N VAL A 155 4.37 -8.34 15.17
CA VAL A 155 3.60 -7.35 14.40
C VAL A 155 3.76 -7.53 12.89
N ALA A 156 4.98 -7.82 12.42
CA ALA A 156 5.25 -8.08 11.00
C ALA A 156 4.48 -9.31 10.48
N SER A 157 4.37 -10.37 11.29
CA SER A 157 3.61 -11.56 10.89
C SER A 157 2.12 -11.27 10.70
N LYS A 158 1.53 -10.37 11.51
CA LYS A 158 0.14 -9.93 11.36
C LYS A 158 -0.06 -9.18 10.04
N LEU A 159 0.88 -8.32 9.65
CA LEU A 159 0.86 -7.61 8.36
C LEU A 159 0.84 -8.60 7.19
N ILE A 160 1.76 -9.57 7.21
CA ILE A 160 1.88 -10.56 6.13
C ILE A 160 0.58 -11.38 6.00
N VAL A 161 0.04 -11.87 7.11
CA VAL A 161 -1.22 -12.64 7.10
C VAL A 161 -2.40 -11.80 6.61
N LYS A 162 -2.52 -10.53 7.04
CA LYS A 162 -3.59 -9.63 6.56
C LYS A 162 -3.43 -9.33 5.06
N ALA A 163 -2.21 -9.07 4.60
CA ALA A 163 -1.93 -8.80 3.19
C ALA A 163 -2.30 -10.00 2.30
N GLN A 164 -1.94 -11.22 2.72
CA GLN A 164 -2.32 -12.44 2.01
C GLN A 164 -3.84 -12.64 1.94
N LYS A 165 -4.55 -12.43 3.06
CA LYS A 165 -6.01 -12.53 3.09
C LYS A 165 -6.68 -11.54 2.14
N LEU A 166 -6.16 -10.32 2.05
CA LEU A 166 -6.68 -9.28 1.16
C LEU A 166 -6.37 -9.59 -0.32
N ALA A 167 -5.16 -10.07 -0.61
CA ALA A 167 -4.76 -10.42 -1.98
C ALA A 167 -5.50 -11.64 -2.55
N ARG A 168 -6.00 -12.53 -1.68
CA ARG A 168 -6.66 -13.80 -2.05
C ARG A 168 -5.73 -14.65 -2.93
N SER A 169 -6.05 -14.81 -4.21
CA SER A 169 -5.26 -15.54 -5.21
C SER A 169 -4.31 -14.66 -6.02
N SER A 170 -4.32 -13.34 -5.76
CA SER A 170 -3.43 -12.39 -6.45
C SER A 170 -2.00 -12.47 -5.90
N PRO A 171 -0.98 -12.20 -6.73
CA PRO A 171 0.39 -12.17 -6.28
C PRO A 171 0.63 -11.10 -5.19
N VAL A 172 1.47 -11.46 -4.20
CA VAL A 172 1.92 -10.58 -3.12
C VAL A 172 3.44 -10.54 -3.14
N ILE A 173 4.02 -9.34 -3.13
CA ILE A 173 5.46 -9.12 -2.92
C ILE A 173 5.65 -8.47 -1.56
N ILE A 174 6.22 -9.22 -0.62
CA ILE A 174 6.52 -8.72 0.72
C ILE A 174 7.89 -8.03 0.66
N ALA A 175 7.94 -6.78 1.09
CA ALA A 175 9.12 -5.93 1.04
C ALA A 175 9.44 -5.29 2.40
N GLY A 176 10.71 -4.89 2.56
CA GLY A 176 11.19 -4.07 3.66
C GLY A 176 12.09 -4.79 4.66
N ASP A 177 12.58 -4.05 5.65
CA ASP A 177 13.43 -4.55 6.73
C ASP A 177 12.60 -5.03 7.92
N PHE A 178 12.63 -6.34 8.14
CA PHE A 178 11.95 -6.98 9.26
C PHE A 178 12.80 -7.05 10.54
N ASN A 179 14.08 -6.64 10.49
CA ASN A 179 15.06 -6.77 11.57
C ASN A 179 15.01 -8.15 12.25
N ALA A 180 14.88 -9.21 11.46
CA ALA A 180 14.76 -10.58 11.89
C ALA A 180 15.79 -11.44 11.16
N HIS A 181 16.58 -12.22 11.89
CA HIS A 181 17.52 -13.15 11.27
C HIS A 181 16.77 -14.39 10.83
N HIS A 182 16.85 -14.72 9.54
CA HIS A 182 16.22 -15.90 8.96
C HIS A 182 17.18 -16.61 7.98
N PRO A 183 17.33 -17.95 8.03
CA PRO A 183 18.24 -18.67 7.14
C PRO A 183 17.95 -18.50 5.66
N ALA A 184 16.67 -18.39 5.29
CA ALA A 184 16.27 -18.09 3.91
C ALA A 184 16.79 -16.75 3.37
N TRP A 185 17.27 -15.86 4.25
CA TRP A 185 17.89 -14.58 3.89
C TRP A 185 19.43 -14.61 4.05
N GLY A 186 20.02 -15.79 4.24
CA GLY A 186 21.48 -15.96 4.33
C GLY A 186 22.06 -15.97 5.75
N PHE A 187 21.22 -15.91 6.80
CA PHE A 187 21.70 -16.02 8.18
C PHE A 187 22.02 -17.47 8.54
N LYS A 188 23.06 -17.69 9.36
CA LYS A 188 23.47 -19.05 9.77
C LYS A 188 22.48 -19.72 10.73
N SER A 189 21.65 -18.93 11.42
CA SER A 189 20.68 -19.42 12.40
C SER A 189 19.46 -18.52 12.44
N PHE A 190 18.38 -19.05 12.99
CA PHE A 190 17.23 -18.26 13.38
C PHE A 190 17.64 -17.29 14.50
N GLY A 191 17.21 -16.03 14.37
CA GLY A 191 17.39 -15.05 15.43
C GLY A 191 16.53 -15.38 16.65
N LYS A 192 16.78 -14.69 17.77
CA LYS A 192 15.94 -14.79 18.99
C LYS A 192 14.52 -14.25 18.79
N LYS A 193 14.26 -13.54 17.68
CA LYS A 193 12.93 -13.02 17.36
C LYS A 193 12.12 -14.12 16.69
N PRO A 194 10.94 -14.47 17.22
CA PRO A 194 10.08 -15.47 16.61
C PRO A 194 9.48 -14.89 15.32
N MET A 195 10.07 -15.25 14.18
CA MET A 195 9.38 -15.19 12.88
C MET A 195 8.77 -16.55 12.51
N ASP A 196 8.78 -17.49 13.44
CA ASP A 196 8.37 -18.90 13.29
C ASP A 196 6.95 -19.09 12.76
N ASN A 197 6.10 -18.06 12.86
CA ASN A 197 4.76 -18.07 12.27
C ASN A 197 4.79 -18.10 10.73
N LEU A 198 5.85 -17.62 10.07
CA LEU A 198 6.01 -17.73 8.61
C LEU A 198 6.26 -19.17 8.18
N THR A 199 7.06 -19.91 8.95
CA THR A 199 7.33 -21.33 8.75
C THR A 199 6.05 -22.16 8.87
N ARG A 200 5.19 -21.82 9.84
CA ARG A 200 3.85 -22.44 10.00
C ARG A 200 2.85 -22.05 8.90
N ALA A 201 2.96 -20.86 8.32
CA ALA A 201 2.10 -20.41 7.23
C ALA A 201 2.40 -21.09 5.88
N GLY A 202 3.34 -22.05 5.84
CA GLY A 202 3.70 -22.75 4.60
C GLY A 202 4.53 -21.90 3.64
N LEU A 203 5.06 -20.75 4.09
CA LEU A 203 5.92 -19.86 3.30
C LEU A 203 7.39 -20.29 3.35
N ASN A 204 7.68 -21.59 3.48
CA ASN A 204 9.05 -22.07 3.39
C ASN A 204 9.56 -21.79 1.97
N PRO A 205 10.59 -20.96 1.78
CA PRO A 205 11.27 -20.92 0.51
C PRO A 205 11.99 -22.25 0.31
N PRO A 206 12.12 -22.73 -0.95
CA PRO A 206 12.89 -23.92 -1.26
C PRO A 206 14.38 -23.59 -1.13
N TYR A 207 14.87 -23.47 0.11
CA TYR A 207 16.31 -23.40 0.36
C TYR A 207 16.71 -24.64 1.16
N ARG A 208 17.15 -25.67 0.43
CA ARG A 208 17.97 -26.73 0.99
C ARG A 208 19.42 -26.29 0.82
N PRO A 209 20.19 -26.04 1.90
CA PRO A 209 21.63 -25.98 1.75
C PRO A 209 22.09 -27.37 1.31
N GLU A 210 22.84 -27.43 0.20
CA GLU A 210 23.65 -28.59 -0.17
C GLU A 210 24.87 -28.71 0.75
#